data_AF-A0A4Y9J9J0-F1
#
_entry.id   AF-A0A4Y9J9J0-F1
#
_cell.length_a   1.000
_cell.length_b   1.000
_cell.length_c   1.000
_cell.angle_alpha   90.00
_cell.angle_beta   90.00
_cell.angle_gamma   90.00
#
_symmetry.space_group_name_H-M   'P 1'
#
loop_
_entity.id
_entity.type
_entity.pdbx_description
1 polymer ?
#
loop_
_entity_poly.entity_id
_entity_poly.type
_entity_poly.pdbx_seq_one_letter_code
_entity_poly.pdbx_strand_id
1 'polypeptide(L)'
;MIEIEENLRLERRRPTDKEALIWYQDEDLVYLVDGVREAYSLEKLRRMYAYLDRVGELYTIEVAENGVWKAIGDVTFSPDNLPIVIGDSSYRGQGIGKKVIQALIAEARKRGYPALCVREIYRENKASQKCFTACGFKGNAATAQGYSYRLEL
;
A
#
# COMPACT_ATOMS: atom_id res chain seq x y z
N MET A 1 6.89 14.23 -3.89
CA MET A 1 7.13 13.65 -2.56
C MET A 1 6.04 14.10 -1.60
N ILE A 2 5.62 13.23 -0.68
CA ILE A 2 4.76 13.58 0.46
C ILE A 2 5.56 13.25 1.72
N GLU A 3 5.93 14.28 2.47
CA GLU A 3 6.55 14.11 3.80
C GLU A 3 5.49 13.66 4.80
N ILE A 4 5.77 12.59 5.55
CA ILE A 4 4.87 12.07 6.59
C ILE A 4 5.41 12.49 7.96
N GLU A 5 6.68 12.19 8.21
CA GLU A 5 7.44 12.55 9.42
C GLU A 5 8.93 12.70 9.04
N GLU A 6 9.77 13.17 9.97
CA GLU A 6 11.21 13.43 9.72
C GLU A 6 11.95 12.26 9.05
N ASN A 7 11.59 11.02 9.39
CA ASN A 7 12.23 9.81 8.87
C ASN A 7 11.31 8.92 8.05
N LEU A 8 10.13 9.40 7.62
CA LEU A 8 9.17 8.62 6.83
C LEU A 8 8.54 9.48 5.75
N ARG A 9 8.64 9.03 4.50
CA ARG A 9 8.09 9.76 3.35
C ARG A 9 7.52 8.85 2.28
N LEU A 10 6.74 9.45 1.39
CA LEU A 10 6.34 8.87 0.11
C LEU A 10 7.09 9.57 -1.01
N GLU A 11 8.00 8.85 -1.64
CA GLU A 11 8.69 9.35 -2.83
C GLU A 11 7.88 9.04 -4.08
N ARG A 12 7.66 10.03 -4.96
CA ARG A 12 6.80 9.88 -6.16
C ARG A 12 7.55 9.14 -7.27
N ARG A 13 7.81 7.85 -7.01
CA ARG A 13 8.43 6.91 -7.93
C ARG A 13 7.93 5.50 -7.61
N ARG A 14 7.96 4.64 -8.61
CA ARG A 14 7.88 3.20 -8.43
C ARG A 14 9.17 2.66 -7.79
N PRO A 15 9.12 1.63 -6.93
CA PRO A 15 10.32 0.90 -6.52
C PRO A 15 11.00 0.25 -7.73
N THR A 16 12.32 0.11 -7.67
CA THR A 16 13.06 -0.66 -8.66
C THR A 16 12.65 -2.14 -8.63
N ASP A 17 12.87 -2.85 -9.74
CA ASP A 17 12.64 -4.30 -9.79
C ASP A 17 13.39 -5.03 -8.67
N LYS A 18 14.61 -4.58 -8.34
CA LYS A 18 15.43 -5.18 -7.28
C LYS A 18 14.84 -4.94 -5.89
N GLU A 19 14.40 -3.73 -5.59
CA GLU A 19 13.76 -3.39 -4.30
C GLU A 19 12.49 -4.23 -4.11
N ALA A 20 11.58 -4.19 -5.08
CA ALA A 20 10.29 -4.84 -4.94
C ALA A 20 10.33 -6.36 -5.06
N LEU A 21 11.15 -6.93 -5.97
CA LEU A 21 11.16 -8.38 -6.17
C LEU A 21 11.56 -9.12 -4.89
N ILE A 22 12.47 -8.55 -4.09
CA ILE A 22 12.87 -9.10 -2.78
C ILE A 22 11.66 -9.21 -1.85
N TRP A 23 10.80 -8.20 -1.78
CA TRP A 23 9.61 -8.23 -0.93
C TRP A 23 8.66 -9.35 -1.34
N TYR A 24 8.44 -9.53 -2.64
CA TYR A 24 7.52 -10.55 -3.16
C TYR A 24 8.14 -11.96 -3.28
N GLN A 25 9.34 -12.19 -2.73
CA GLN A 25 9.82 -13.55 -2.45
C GLN A 25 9.26 -14.09 -1.12
N ASP A 26 8.71 -13.24 -0.26
CA ASP A 26 8.01 -13.63 0.96
C ASP A 26 6.59 -14.13 0.60
N GLU A 27 6.39 -15.46 0.59
CA GLU A 27 5.09 -16.07 0.25
C GLU A 27 3.98 -15.75 1.26
N ASP A 28 4.33 -15.42 2.52
CA ASP A 28 3.33 -14.94 3.47
C ASP A 28 2.85 -13.54 3.08
N LEU A 29 3.75 -12.68 2.60
CA LEU A 29 3.34 -11.39 2.02
C LEU A 29 2.47 -11.62 0.79
N VAL A 30 2.89 -12.48 -0.14
CA VAL A 30 2.12 -12.74 -1.37
C VAL A 30 0.73 -13.28 -1.04
N TYR A 31 0.60 -14.15 -0.04
CA TYR A 31 -0.70 -14.65 0.40
C TYR A 31 -1.64 -13.54 0.85
N LEU A 32 -1.12 -12.50 1.50
CA LEU A 32 -1.90 -11.36 1.97
C LEU A 32 -2.30 -10.38 0.85
N VAL A 33 -1.62 -10.44 -0.30
CA VAL A 33 -1.81 -9.54 -1.45
C VAL A 33 -2.60 -10.21 -2.59
N ASP A 34 -2.36 -11.50 -2.85
CA ASP A 34 -2.92 -12.27 -3.98
C ASP A 34 -3.80 -13.45 -3.53
N GLY A 35 -3.83 -13.79 -2.23
CA GLY A 35 -4.55 -14.97 -1.74
C GLY A 35 -3.89 -16.32 -2.09
N VAL A 36 -2.71 -16.30 -2.71
CA VAL A 36 -1.93 -17.50 -3.06
C VAL A 36 -0.54 -17.44 -2.46
N ARG A 37 0.04 -18.60 -2.14
CA ARG A 37 1.40 -18.73 -1.59
C ARG A 37 2.36 -19.12 -2.71
N GLU A 38 2.72 -18.14 -3.52
CA GLU A 38 3.64 -18.32 -4.64
C GLU A 38 4.44 -17.04 -4.85
N ALA A 39 5.77 -17.13 -4.69
CA ALA A 39 6.66 -16.00 -4.92
C ALA A 39 6.50 -15.41 -6.33
N TYR A 40 6.69 -14.09 -6.46
CA TYR A 40 6.55 -13.45 -7.76
C TYR A 40 7.74 -13.77 -8.67
N SER A 41 7.45 -14.02 -9.93
CA SER A 41 8.42 -13.84 -11.01
C SER A 41 8.59 -12.36 -11.34
N LEU A 42 9.74 -12.00 -11.93
CA LEU A 42 9.98 -10.63 -12.40
C LEU A 42 8.93 -10.16 -13.42
N GLU A 43 8.44 -11.08 -14.27
CA GLU A 43 7.38 -10.77 -15.24
C GLU A 43 6.06 -10.44 -14.54
N LYS A 44 5.65 -11.25 -13.54
CA LYS A 44 4.44 -10.98 -12.75
C LYS A 44 4.54 -9.63 -12.04
N LEU A 45 5.68 -9.34 -11.41
CA LEU A 45 5.94 -8.07 -10.73
C LEU A 45 5.83 -6.87 -11.69
N ARG A 46 6.46 -6.94 -12.86
CA ARG A 46 6.41 -5.87 -13.87
C ARG A 46 4.99 -5.65 -14.39
N ARG A 47 4.23 -6.72 -14.64
CA ARG A 47 2.81 -6.63 -15.06
C ARG A 47 1.95 -5.95 -14.00
N MET A 48 2.14 -6.31 -12.72
CA MET A 48 1.44 -5.67 -11.60
C MET A 48 1.72 -4.15 -11.58
N TYR A 49 2.99 -3.74 -11.60
CA TYR A 49 3.31 -2.31 -11.57
C TYR A 49 2.87 -1.56 -12.82
N ALA A 50 2.94 -2.17 -14.01
CA ALA A 50 2.42 -1.56 -15.24
C ALA A 50 0.90 -1.30 -15.16
N TYR A 51 0.16 -2.20 -14.52
CA TYR A 51 -1.26 -1.97 -14.25
C TYR A 51 -1.46 -0.84 -13.23
N LEU A 52 -0.71 -0.84 -12.12
CA LEU A 52 -0.85 0.18 -11.06
C LEU A 52 -0.51 1.59 -11.56
N ASP A 53 0.53 1.73 -12.37
CA ASP A 53 0.95 3.00 -12.99
C ASP A 53 -0.12 3.59 -13.93
N ARG A 54 -0.95 2.73 -14.53
CA ARG A 54 -2.07 3.16 -15.38
C ARG A 54 -3.27 3.66 -14.58
N VAL A 55 -3.49 3.13 -13.37
CA VAL A 55 -4.73 3.37 -12.59
C VAL A 55 -4.53 4.31 -11.40
N GLY A 56 -3.30 4.71 -11.09
CA GLY A 56 -2.99 5.61 -9.99
C GLY A 56 -1.55 6.09 -9.96
N GLU A 57 -1.24 6.93 -8.97
CA GLU A 57 0.11 7.43 -8.74
C GLU A 57 0.89 6.46 -7.84
N LEU A 58 2.01 5.92 -8.34
CA LEU A 58 2.88 5.07 -7.55
C LEU A 58 3.83 5.88 -6.66
N TYR A 59 3.89 5.48 -5.40
CA TYR A 59 4.83 6.01 -4.42
C TYR A 59 5.62 4.89 -3.76
N THR A 60 6.91 5.13 -3.57
CA THR A 60 7.77 4.29 -2.74
C THR A 60 7.70 4.80 -1.31
N ILE A 61 7.42 3.91 -0.36
CA ILE A 61 7.46 4.20 1.07
C ILE A 61 8.92 4.10 1.51
N GLU A 62 9.50 5.21 1.94
CA GLU A 62 10.90 5.28 2.33
C GLU A 62 11.04 5.67 3.80
N VAL A 63 11.97 5.00 4.50
CA VAL A 63 12.39 5.34 5.86
C VAL A 63 13.83 5.80 5.85
N ALA A 64 14.15 6.85 6.60
CA ALA A 64 15.53 7.31 6.78
C ALA A 64 16.19 6.59 7.96
N GLU A 65 17.33 5.94 7.70
CA GLU A 65 18.18 5.31 8.71
C GLU A 65 19.62 5.78 8.51
N ASN A 66 20.26 6.30 9.57
CA ASN A 66 21.62 6.81 9.53
C ASN A 66 21.88 7.82 8.38
N GLY A 67 20.87 8.66 8.08
CA GLY A 67 20.94 9.67 7.01
C GLY A 67 20.71 9.12 5.59
N VAL A 68 20.38 7.83 5.43
CA VAL A 68 20.13 7.20 4.14
C VAL A 68 18.67 6.77 4.05
N TRP A 69 18.01 7.12 2.94
CA TRP A 69 16.65 6.69 2.65
C TRP A 69 16.63 5.28 2.06
N LYS A 70 15.81 4.41 2.66
CA LYS A 70 15.63 3.03 2.26
C LYS A 70 14.17 2.80 1.87
N ALA A 71 13.94 2.20 0.70
CA ALA A 71 12.62 1.73 0.31
C ALA A 71 12.21 0.51 1.15
N ILE A 72 11.04 0.60 1.78
CA ILE A 72 10.50 -0.47 2.64
C ILE A 72 9.15 -1.00 2.14
N GLY A 73 8.57 -0.39 1.12
CA GLY A 73 7.28 -0.75 0.57
C GLY A 73 6.81 0.22 -0.51
N ASP A 74 5.58 0.05 -0.95
CA ASP A 74 4.95 0.94 -1.92
C ASP A 74 3.45 1.13 -1.66
N VAL A 75 2.92 2.19 -2.25
CA VAL A 75 1.50 2.48 -2.25
C VAL A 75 1.10 3.08 -3.60
N THR A 76 -0.07 2.70 -4.08
CA THR A 76 -0.71 3.34 -5.24
C THR A 76 -1.81 4.26 -4.76
N PHE A 77 -1.70 5.55 -5.09
CA PHE A 77 -2.69 6.55 -4.76
C PHE A 77 -3.68 6.75 -5.90
N SER A 78 -4.92 6.30 -5.70
CA SER A 78 -6.05 6.47 -6.61
C SER A 78 -7.36 6.57 -5.80
N PRO A 79 -8.32 7.43 -6.18
CA PRO A 79 -9.59 7.53 -5.47
C PRO A 79 -10.40 6.22 -5.48
N ASP A 80 -10.21 5.39 -6.51
CA ASP A 80 -10.95 4.15 -6.70
C ASP A 80 -10.31 2.93 -6.02
N ASN A 81 -9.02 2.99 -5.71
CA ASN A 81 -8.32 1.90 -5.02
C ASN A 81 -7.01 2.39 -4.37
N LEU A 82 -6.71 1.91 -3.16
CA LEU A 82 -5.47 2.21 -2.43
C LEU A 82 -4.67 0.96 -2.04
N PRO A 83 -4.09 0.21 -3.00
CA PRO A 83 -3.13 -0.84 -2.70
C PRO A 83 -1.92 -0.29 -1.94
N ILE A 84 -1.59 -0.92 -0.82
CA ILE A 84 -0.43 -0.60 0.01
C ILE A 84 0.27 -1.88 0.46
N VAL A 85 1.60 -1.89 0.38
CA VAL A 85 2.45 -2.99 0.84
C VAL A 85 3.59 -2.44 1.68
N ILE A 86 3.75 -2.97 2.89
CA ILE A 86 5.01 -2.85 3.66
C ILE A 86 5.83 -4.10 3.34
N GLY A 87 6.69 -3.98 2.35
CA GLY A 87 7.43 -5.09 1.75
C GLY A 87 8.51 -5.65 2.67
N ASP A 88 9.32 -4.78 3.26
CA ASP A 88 10.30 -5.19 4.28
C ASP A 88 9.57 -5.56 5.58
N SER A 89 9.61 -6.85 5.92
CA SER A 89 8.85 -7.42 7.03
C SER A 89 9.25 -6.86 8.39
N SER A 90 10.48 -6.35 8.53
CA SER A 90 10.96 -5.75 9.78
C SER A 90 10.19 -4.48 10.18
N TYR A 91 9.55 -3.79 9.22
CA TYR A 91 8.76 -2.57 9.45
C TYR A 91 7.26 -2.83 9.61
N ARG A 92 6.80 -4.08 9.47
CA ARG A 92 5.39 -4.44 9.67
C ARG A 92 5.03 -4.33 11.16
N GLY A 93 3.78 -3.97 11.45
CA GLY A 93 3.30 -3.84 12.84
C GLY A 93 3.76 -2.59 13.60
N GLN A 94 4.61 -1.73 13.00
CA GLN A 94 5.11 -0.51 13.63
C GLN A 94 4.24 0.74 13.39
N GLY A 95 3.04 0.57 12.82
CA GLY A 95 2.12 1.68 12.53
C GLY A 95 2.42 2.49 11.27
N ILE A 96 3.48 2.17 10.52
CA ILE A 96 3.86 2.87 9.27
C ILE A 96 2.72 2.88 8.25
N GLY A 97 2.08 1.72 8.00
CA GLY A 97 0.96 1.63 7.07
C GLY A 97 -0.19 2.59 7.43
N LYS A 98 -0.46 2.78 8.73
CA LYS A 98 -1.48 3.72 9.21
C LYS A 98 -1.07 5.17 8.88
N LYS A 99 0.18 5.54 9.17
CA LYS A 99 0.71 6.89 8.88
C LYS A 99 0.66 7.20 7.39
N VAL A 100 1.03 6.23 6.54
CA VAL A 100 0.93 6.34 5.07
C VAL A 100 -0.51 6.58 4.63
N ILE A 101 -1.47 5.77 5.11
CA ILE A 101 -2.89 5.94 4.76
C ILE A 101 -3.39 7.33 5.20
N GLN A 102 -3.04 7.77 6.41
CA GLN A 102 -3.43 9.10 6.92
C GLN A 102 -2.86 10.25 6.06
N ALA A 103 -1.62 10.14 5.59
CA ALA A 103 -1.03 11.11 4.68
C ALA A 103 -1.76 11.16 3.34
N LEU A 104 -2.16 10.01 2.78
CA LEU A 104 -2.94 9.94 1.55
C LEU A 104 -4.36 10.49 1.71
N ILE A 105 -4.99 10.31 2.88
CA ILE A 105 -6.28 10.94 3.21
C ILE A 105 -6.14 12.46 3.20
N ALA A 106 -5.10 12.99 3.86
CA ALA A 106 -4.84 14.43 3.88
C ALA A 106 -4.58 14.98 2.47
N GLU A 107 -3.82 14.25 1.65
CA GLU A 107 -3.57 14.61 0.25
C GLU A 107 -4.85 14.58 -0.59
N ALA A 108 -5.69 13.56 -0.44
CA ALA A 108 -6.96 13.47 -1.14
C ALA A 108 -7.92 14.63 -0.79
N ARG A 109 -7.97 15.03 0.49
CA ARG A 109 -8.73 16.21 0.93
C ARG A 109 -8.21 17.49 0.28
N LYS A 110 -6.89 17.68 0.22
CA LYS A 110 -6.28 18.84 -0.46
C LYS A 110 -6.64 18.88 -1.94
N ARG A 111 -6.75 17.72 -2.59
CA ARG A 111 -7.15 17.58 -3.99
C ARG A 111 -8.66 17.67 -4.22
N GLY A 112 -9.47 17.79 -3.16
CA GLY A 112 -10.93 17.89 -3.26
C GLY A 112 -11.60 16.59 -3.68
N TYR A 113 -10.99 15.43 -3.42
CA TYR A 113 -11.65 14.16 -3.68
C TYR A 113 -12.82 13.96 -2.71
N PRO A 114 -13.98 13.48 -3.19
CA PRO A 114 -15.15 13.26 -2.34
C PRO A 114 -14.99 12.03 -1.45
N ALA A 115 -14.21 11.04 -1.89
CA ALA A 115 -14.01 9.79 -1.18
C ALA A 115 -12.72 9.08 -1.61
N LEU A 116 -12.30 8.10 -0.81
CA LEU A 116 -11.30 7.10 -1.14
C LEU A 116 -11.89 5.70 -0.98
N CYS A 117 -11.54 4.81 -1.91
CA CYS A 117 -12.01 3.43 -1.93
C CYS A 117 -10.84 2.44 -1.85
N VAL A 118 -11.13 1.27 -1.27
CA VAL A 118 -10.30 0.06 -1.36
C VAL A 118 -11.17 -1.04 -1.93
N ARG A 119 -10.77 -1.58 -3.08
CA ARG A 119 -11.61 -2.53 -3.82
C ARG A 119 -11.73 -3.87 -3.12
N GLU A 120 -10.64 -4.38 -2.58
CA GLU A 120 -10.62 -5.66 -1.89
C GLU A 120 -9.44 -5.76 -0.93
N ILE A 121 -9.73 -6.22 0.28
CA ILE A 121 -8.74 -6.73 1.22
C ILE A 121 -9.17 -8.15 1.56
N TYR A 122 -8.27 -9.11 1.30
CA TYR A 122 -8.47 -10.53 1.58
C TYR A 122 -8.94 -10.79 3.02
N ARG A 123 -9.81 -11.79 3.21
CA ARG A 123 -10.40 -12.14 4.52
C ARG A 123 -9.32 -12.41 5.57
N GLU A 124 -8.21 -12.99 5.16
CA GLU A 124 -7.06 -13.40 5.95
C GLU A 124 -6.16 -12.22 6.32
N ASN A 125 -6.18 -11.13 5.53
CA ASN A 125 -5.37 -9.94 5.78
C ASN A 125 -6.00 -9.02 6.84
N LYS A 126 -6.13 -9.57 8.05
CA LYS A 126 -6.70 -8.88 9.22
C LYS A 126 -5.92 -7.63 9.60
N ALA A 127 -4.60 -7.62 9.39
CA ALA A 127 -3.76 -6.46 9.67
C ALA A 127 -4.15 -5.27 8.78
N SER A 128 -4.31 -5.47 7.47
CA SER A 128 -4.73 -4.41 6.55
C SER A 128 -6.15 -3.94 6.83
N GLN A 129 -7.10 -4.86 7.07
CA GLN A 129 -8.48 -4.52 7.46
C GLN A 129 -8.51 -3.61 8.70
N LYS A 130 -7.76 -3.96 9.76
CA LYS A 130 -7.61 -3.14 10.97
C LYS A 130 -6.94 -1.80 10.68
N CYS A 131 -5.93 -1.77 9.81
CA CYS A 131 -5.22 -0.55 9.44
C CYS A 131 -6.15 0.48 8.77
N PHE A 132 -6.90 0.06 7.76
CA PHE A 132 -7.86 0.94 7.06
C PHE A 132 -9.00 1.39 7.96
N THR A 133 -9.60 0.47 8.73
CA THR A 133 -10.67 0.83 9.67
C THR A 133 -10.21 1.78 10.77
N ALA A 134 -8.98 1.65 11.28
CA ALA A 134 -8.38 2.59 12.21
C ALA A 134 -8.10 3.98 11.60
N CYS A 135 -8.14 4.10 10.27
CA CYS A 135 -8.07 5.38 9.55
C CYS A 135 -9.46 5.94 9.18
N GLY A 136 -10.54 5.32 9.66
CA GLY A 136 -11.91 5.79 9.45
C GLY A 136 -12.63 5.17 8.25
N PHE A 137 -11.97 4.31 7.46
CA PHE A 137 -12.64 3.57 6.41
C PHE A 137 -13.71 2.64 6.98
N LYS A 138 -14.88 2.59 6.34
CA LYS A 138 -15.97 1.69 6.69
C LYS A 138 -16.04 0.55 5.68
N GLY A 139 -16.40 -0.65 6.14
CA GLY A 139 -16.67 -1.77 5.24
C GLY A 139 -17.84 -1.41 4.32
N ASN A 140 -17.63 -1.57 3.01
CA ASN A 140 -18.60 -1.17 1.98
C ASN A 140 -19.39 -2.37 1.45
N ALA A 141 -18.71 -3.45 1.08
CA ALA A 141 -19.31 -4.69 0.60
C ALA A 141 -18.38 -5.89 0.80
N ALA A 142 -18.93 -7.08 0.99
CA ALA A 142 -18.17 -8.32 0.87
C ALA A 142 -17.83 -8.59 -0.61
N THR A 143 -16.66 -9.13 -0.86
CA THR A 143 -16.23 -9.61 -2.18
C THR A 143 -16.08 -11.14 -2.15
N ALA A 144 -15.68 -11.74 -3.28
CA ALA A 144 -15.47 -13.18 -3.36
C ALA A 144 -14.45 -13.66 -2.32
N GLN A 145 -13.34 -12.93 -2.14
CA GLN A 145 -12.21 -13.34 -1.31
C GLN A 145 -11.99 -12.44 -0.08
N GLY A 146 -12.77 -11.38 0.07
CA GLY A 146 -12.46 -10.30 0.99
C GLY A 146 -13.60 -9.34 1.29
N TYR A 147 -13.21 -8.10 1.55
CA TYR A 147 -14.10 -6.98 1.77
C TYR A 147 -13.56 -5.73 1.08
N SER A 148 -14.47 -4.90 0.57
CA SER A 148 -14.19 -3.55 0.09
C SER A 148 -14.40 -2.53 1.21
N TYR A 149 -13.72 -1.39 1.13
CA TYR A 149 -13.78 -0.33 2.12
C TYR A 149 -13.92 1.04 1.45
N ARG A 150 -14.57 1.98 2.14
CA ARG A 150 -14.77 3.34 1.65
C ARG A 150 -14.65 4.35 2.77
N LEU A 151 -14.06 5.50 2.45
CA LEU A 151 -13.96 6.68 3.32
C LEU A 151 -14.51 7.89 2.56
N GLU A 152 -15.56 8.52 3.08
CA GLU A 152 -15.99 9.86 2.63
C GLU A 152 -15.04 10.91 3.23
N LEU A 153 -14.64 11.91 2.44
CA LEU A 153 -13.57 12.85 2.80
C LEU A 153 -14.04 14.21 3.29
#